data_AF-A0A4Q3RJW0-F1
#
_entry.id   AF-A0A4Q3RJW0-F1
#
_cell.length_a   1.000
_cell.length_b   1.000
_cell.length_c   1.000
_cell.angle_alpha   90.00
_cell.angle_beta   90.00
_cell.angle_gamma   90.00
#
_symmetry.space_group_name_H-M   'P 1'
#
loop_
_entity.id
_entity.type
_entity.pdbx_description
1 polymer ?
#
loop_
_entity_poly.entity_id
_entity_poly.type
_entity_poly.pdbx_seq_one_letter_code
_entity_poly.pdbx_strand_id
1 'polypeptide(L)'
;MRRMIPVLRLFFFCCTIASTAIAQTSVSADKGCRPPITRVRWHDDIDKSQKRLVDLKVNAGDNEDLNFFVNQALTKRIDALQCMIDGDTNLREQQKIAYLRGLEALLRTYGNNFHARQISASQFPVCLDAYEAAIKLNDKGESILPLIEKYPYEVGRLLVDNLAFERNSGIRAAQSHLVFKNIELHPDRAFLILKDNFGKLDPVVRDSVITVAAYKNPRQAYDYAAADNSLGFAIRAIKDPFVQHISKMAKSTSGQLYFPFLHNILNNKQSIAEIDEVKNDPVRYYKLLVKTKMDYVQNRLGGEKVLEIEALNAMLETKALE
;
A
#
# COMPACT_ATOMS: atom_id res chain seq x y z
N MET A 1 -23.84 -26.62 82.78
CA MET A 1 -22.52 -26.11 83.24
C MET A 1 -21.44 -26.61 82.29
N ARG A 2 -20.39 -25.79 82.12
CA ARG A 2 -19.17 -25.97 81.31
C ARG A 2 -19.25 -25.72 79.80
N ARG A 3 -18.85 -24.48 79.48
CA ARG A 3 -18.18 -24.03 78.27
C ARG A 3 -17.01 -24.97 77.92
N MET A 4 -16.87 -25.34 76.65
CA MET A 4 -15.59 -25.71 76.03
C MET A 4 -15.56 -25.20 74.57
N ILE A 5 -14.73 -24.20 74.34
CA ILE A 5 -14.03 -23.81 73.09
C ILE A 5 -12.55 -24.14 73.40
N PRO A 6 -11.57 -24.39 72.49
CA PRO A 6 -11.47 -24.22 71.01
C PRO A 6 -11.04 -25.53 70.31
N VAL A 7 -10.84 -25.65 69.00
CA VAL A 7 -9.62 -25.29 68.23
C VAL A 7 -9.96 -25.20 66.75
N LEU A 8 -9.82 -23.98 66.22
CA LEU A 8 -9.82 -23.62 64.80
C LEU A 8 -8.51 -24.13 64.16
N ARG A 9 -8.58 -25.14 63.31
CA ARG A 9 -7.45 -25.52 62.44
C ARG A 9 -7.58 -24.80 61.11
N LEU A 10 -6.74 -23.77 60.95
CA LEU A 10 -6.46 -23.08 59.71
C LEU A 10 -5.81 -24.08 58.73
N PHE A 11 -6.53 -24.50 57.68
CA PHE A 11 -5.93 -25.19 56.54
C PHE A 11 -5.54 -24.13 55.50
N PHE A 12 -4.25 -23.80 55.47
CA PHE A 12 -3.65 -22.93 54.46
C PHE A 12 -3.46 -23.77 53.19
N PHE A 13 -4.39 -23.68 52.25
CA PHE A 13 -4.24 -24.29 50.92
C PHE A 13 -3.34 -23.37 50.08
N CYS A 14 -2.05 -23.70 50.04
CA CYS A 14 -1.05 -23.00 49.23
C CYS A 14 -1.32 -23.28 47.75
N CYS A 15 -2.00 -22.34 47.09
CA CYS A 15 -2.23 -22.37 45.65
C CYS A 15 -0.94 -21.93 44.96
N THR A 16 -0.09 -22.89 44.58
CA THR A 16 1.11 -22.62 43.78
C THR A 16 0.69 -22.23 42.36
N ILE A 17 0.69 -20.93 42.08
CA ILE A 17 0.61 -20.39 40.73
C ILE A 17 1.92 -20.76 40.03
N ALA A 18 1.87 -21.75 39.14
CA ALA A 18 2.94 -22.04 38.22
C ALA A 18 2.99 -20.93 37.16
N SER A 19 3.80 -19.91 37.43
CA SER A 19 4.17 -18.90 36.44
C SER A 19 4.96 -19.60 35.33
N THR A 20 4.34 -19.82 34.18
CA THR A 20 5.06 -20.13 32.95
C THR A 20 5.88 -18.89 32.58
N ALA A 21 7.15 -18.90 32.99
CA ALA A 21 8.13 -17.96 32.50
C ALA A 21 8.19 -18.11 30.97
N ILE A 22 7.67 -17.12 30.24
CA ILE A 22 8.07 -16.89 28.87
C ILE A 22 9.57 -16.68 28.93
N ALA A 23 10.33 -17.65 28.42
CA ALA A 23 11.76 -17.54 28.28
C ALA A 23 12.06 -16.29 27.45
N GLN A 24 12.47 -15.22 28.12
CA GLN A 24 13.16 -14.13 27.48
C GLN A 24 14.45 -14.74 26.94
N THR A 25 14.54 -14.94 25.62
CA THR A 25 15.80 -15.24 24.95
C THR A 25 16.72 -14.05 25.17
N SER A 26 17.49 -14.11 26.26
CA SER A 26 18.59 -13.21 26.50
C SER A 26 19.54 -13.33 25.32
N VAL A 27 19.65 -12.24 24.55
CA VAL A 27 20.67 -12.06 23.52
C VAL A 27 22.02 -12.31 24.17
N SER A 28 22.62 -13.47 23.89
CA SER A 28 24.00 -13.75 24.25
C SER A 28 24.88 -12.68 23.62
N ALA A 29 25.72 -12.03 24.42
CA ALA A 29 26.73 -11.10 23.94
C ALA A 29 27.61 -11.82 22.91
N ASP A 30 27.46 -11.41 21.66
CA ASP A 30 27.94 -12.13 20.49
C ASP A 30 29.47 -11.99 20.37
N LYS A 31 30.16 -13.11 20.28
CA LYS A 31 31.49 -13.13 19.67
C LYS A 31 31.22 -12.92 18.18
N GLY A 32 31.21 -11.65 17.74
CA GLY A 32 30.73 -11.22 16.43
C GLY A 32 30.96 -12.27 15.35
N CYS A 33 29.88 -12.67 14.67
CA CYS A 33 29.96 -13.69 13.64
C CYS A 33 31.14 -13.46 12.72
N ARG A 34 32.03 -14.45 12.68
CA ARG A 34 33.07 -14.47 11.67
C ARG A 34 32.49 -15.16 10.45
N PRO A 35 32.17 -14.43 9.37
CA PRO A 35 31.64 -15.06 8.17
C PRO A 35 32.68 -15.98 7.55
N PRO A 36 32.27 -17.07 6.88
CA PRO A 36 33.17 -17.82 6.03
C PRO A 36 33.78 -16.92 4.95
N ILE A 37 35.04 -17.22 4.56
CA ILE A 37 35.82 -16.43 3.59
C ILE A 37 35.02 -16.14 2.31
N THR A 38 34.21 -17.10 1.86
CA THR A 38 33.38 -16.99 0.65
C THR A 38 32.27 -15.94 0.74
N ARG A 39 31.94 -15.44 1.95
CA ARG A 39 30.85 -14.49 2.20
C ARG A 39 31.29 -13.18 2.88
N VAL A 40 32.56 -13.04 3.25
CA VAL A 40 33.13 -11.82 3.87
C VAL A 40 32.72 -10.56 3.11
N ARG A 41 32.80 -10.58 1.77
CA ARG A 41 32.41 -9.44 0.93
C ARG A 41 30.98 -8.95 1.20
N TRP A 42 30.03 -9.87 1.41
CA TRP A 42 28.63 -9.49 1.61
C TRP A 42 28.39 -8.86 2.98
N HIS A 43 29.13 -9.32 3.99
CA HIS A 43 29.16 -8.68 5.31
C HIS A 43 29.77 -7.28 5.23
N ASP A 44 30.90 -7.11 4.53
CA ASP A 44 31.51 -5.79 4.32
C ASP A 44 30.55 -4.79 3.64
N ASP A 45 29.72 -5.26 2.71
CA ASP A 45 28.75 -4.42 2.01
C ASP A 45 27.52 -4.07 2.90
N ILE A 46 27.13 -4.96 3.80
CA ILE A 46 26.13 -4.69 4.85
C ILE A 46 26.69 -3.66 5.84
N ASP A 47 27.92 -3.82 6.32
CA ASP A 47 28.57 -2.91 7.28
C ASP A 47 28.70 -1.50 6.70
N LYS A 48 29.06 -1.39 5.42
CA LYS A 48 29.06 -0.09 4.72
C LYS A 48 27.68 0.55 4.70
N SER A 49 26.63 -0.25 4.48
CA SER A 49 25.25 0.25 4.43
C SER A 49 24.73 0.63 5.81
N GLN A 50 25.04 -0.15 6.84
CA GLN A 50 24.77 0.16 8.24
C GLN A 50 25.48 1.46 8.66
N LYS A 51 26.77 1.60 8.34
CA LYS A 51 27.52 2.83 8.63
C LYS A 51 26.88 4.06 7.97
N ARG A 52 26.41 3.95 6.73
CA ARG A 52 25.67 5.04 6.06
C ARG A 52 24.40 5.43 6.82
N LEU A 53 23.66 4.47 7.37
CA LEU A 53 22.46 4.78 8.17
C LEU A 53 22.83 5.50 9.47
N VAL A 54 23.94 5.13 10.11
CA VAL A 54 24.47 5.84 11.28
C VAL A 54 24.90 7.26 10.89
N ASP A 55 25.61 7.43 9.78
CA ASP A 55 26.06 8.73 9.27
C ASP A 55 24.88 9.64 8.88
N LEU A 56 23.78 9.06 8.39
CA LEU A 56 22.50 9.76 8.12
C LEU A 56 21.77 10.18 9.40
N LYS A 57 22.26 9.78 10.58
CA LYS A 57 21.64 10.05 11.88
C LYS A 57 20.18 9.63 11.91
N VAL A 58 19.86 8.44 11.41
CA VAL A 58 18.50 7.88 11.48
C VAL A 58 18.02 7.90 12.93
N ASN A 59 17.05 8.76 13.23
CA ASN A 59 16.52 8.97 14.57
C ASN A 59 15.04 9.38 14.50
N ALA A 60 14.31 9.12 15.59
CA ALA A 60 12.90 9.40 15.77
C ALA A 60 12.63 10.77 16.42
N GLY A 61 13.47 11.77 16.17
CA GLY A 61 13.36 13.11 16.77
C GLY A 61 13.60 13.08 18.27
N ASP A 62 12.72 13.75 19.03
CA ASP A 62 12.86 13.92 20.48
C ASP A 62 12.40 12.72 21.31
N ASN A 63 11.90 11.65 20.67
CA ASN A 63 11.43 10.47 21.39
C ASN A 63 12.60 9.53 21.75
N GLU A 64 13.06 9.62 22.99
CA GLU A 64 14.19 8.83 23.52
C GLU A 64 13.96 7.31 23.43
N ASP A 65 12.75 6.84 23.74
CA ASP A 65 12.41 5.40 23.68
C ASP A 65 12.51 4.87 22.25
N LEU A 66 11.94 5.59 21.28
CA LEU A 66 12.03 5.19 19.87
C LEU A 66 13.48 5.26 19.37
N ASN A 67 14.24 6.26 19.79
CA ASN A 67 15.67 6.36 19.48
C ASN A 67 16.46 5.19 20.06
N PHE A 68 16.14 4.73 21.27
CA PHE A 68 16.76 3.56 21.88
C PHE A 68 16.54 2.31 21.01
N PHE A 69 15.30 2.05 20.58
CA PHE A 69 15.00 0.90 19.71
C PHE A 69 15.68 1.00 18.33
N VAL A 70 15.69 2.19 17.73
CA VAL A 70 16.37 2.42 16.45
C VAL A 70 17.88 2.21 16.58
N ASN A 71 18.51 2.74 17.63
CA ASN A 71 19.94 2.56 17.88
C ASN A 71 20.29 1.09 18.16
N GLN A 72 19.46 0.38 18.93
CA GLN A 72 19.65 -1.05 19.17
C GLN A 72 19.54 -1.84 17.86
N ALA A 73 18.59 -1.48 16.99
CA ALA A 73 18.46 -2.08 15.67
C ALA A 73 19.71 -1.84 14.81
N LEU A 74 20.20 -0.59 14.77
CA LEU A 74 21.38 -0.19 14.00
C LEU A 74 22.69 -0.79 14.50
N THR A 75 22.83 -1.07 15.79
CA THR A 75 24.13 -1.47 16.37
C THR A 75 24.22 -2.95 16.73
N LYS A 76 23.08 -3.65 16.85
CA LYS A 76 23.06 -5.06 17.28
C LYS A 76 22.21 -5.94 16.38
N ARG A 77 21.05 -5.45 15.95
CA ARG A 77 20.08 -6.30 15.24
C ARG A 77 20.55 -6.66 13.84
N ILE A 78 21.22 -5.75 13.13
CA ILE A 78 21.80 -6.03 11.81
C ILE A 78 22.79 -7.18 11.92
N ASP A 79 23.77 -7.09 12.82
CA ASP A 79 24.78 -8.15 13.04
C ASP A 79 24.15 -9.47 13.47
N ALA A 80 23.13 -9.41 14.34
CA ALA A 80 22.38 -10.60 14.73
C ALA A 80 21.66 -11.27 13.54
N LEU A 81 21.16 -10.49 12.57
CA LEU A 81 20.58 -11.05 11.33
C LEU A 81 21.65 -11.67 10.44
N GLN A 82 22.82 -11.03 10.30
CA GLN A 82 23.96 -11.60 9.58
C GLN A 82 24.34 -12.97 10.17
N CYS A 83 24.42 -13.04 11.50
CA CYS A 83 24.66 -14.28 12.23
C CYS A 83 23.60 -15.35 12.04
N MET A 84 22.33 -14.96 12.13
CA MET A 84 21.23 -15.89 11.97
C MET A 84 21.23 -16.51 10.57
N ILE A 85 21.49 -15.73 9.52
CA ILE A 85 21.59 -16.23 8.15
C ILE A 85 22.77 -17.20 8.00
N ASP A 86 23.93 -16.87 8.57
CA ASP A 86 25.13 -17.70 8.44
C ASP A 86 25.07 -18.98 9.28
N GLY A 87 24.51 -18.88 10.48
CA GLY A 87 24.34 -19.98 11.43
C GLY A 87 23.24 -20.97 11.05
N ASP A 88 22.32 -20.61 10.14
CA ASP A 88 21.26 -21.51 9.73
C ASP A 88 21.81 -22.67 8.89
N THR A 89 21.72 -23.89 9.41
CA THR A 89 22.20 -25.10 8.75
C THR A 89 21.27 -25.60 7.65
N ASN A 90 20.03 -25.13 7.60
CA ASN A 90 19.04 -25.54 6.60
C ASN A 90 19.19 -24.73 5.30
N LEU A 91 19.79 -23.54 5.37
CA LEU A 91 20.04 -22.69 4.22
C LEU A 91 21.23 -23.17 3.38
N ARG A 92 21.01 -23.33 2.08
CA ARG A 92 22.10 -23.55 1.12
C ARG A 92 22.95 -22.29 0.97
N GLU A 93 24.20 -22.48 0.58
CA GLU A 93 25.19 -21.41 0.40
C GLU A 93 24.66 -20.23 -0.44
N GLN A 94 23.98 -20.54 -1.55
CA GLN A 94 23.41 -19.53 -2.45
C GLN A 94 22.21 -18.79 -1.83
N GLN A 95 21.42 -19.44 -0.99
CA GLN A 95 20.32 -18.81 -0.27
C GLN A 95 20.85 -17.84 0.79
N LYS A 96 21.91 -18.22 1.52
CA LYS A 96 22.60 -17.33 2.46
C LYS A 96 23.11 -16.08 1.76
N ILE A 97 23.80 -16.24 0.63
CA ILE A 97 24.27 -15.10 -0.19
C ILE A 97 23.10 -14.23 -0.65
N ALA A 98 21.99 -14.81 -1.10
CA ALA A 98 20.81 -14.06 -1.51
C ALA A 98 20.22 -13.24 -0.35
N TYR A 99 20.13 -13.81 0.87
CA TYR A 99 19.62 -13.10 2.03
C TYR A 99 20.57 -12.03 2.57
N LEU A 100 21.89 -12.23 2.52
CA LEU A 100 22.85 -11.18 2.87
C LEU A 100 22.77 -10.01 1.88
N ARG A 101 22.71 -10.30 0.58
CA ARG A 101 22.50 -9.28 -0.45
C ARG A 101 21.15 -8.58 -0.33
N GLY A 102 20.10 -9.31 0.05
CA GLY A 102 18.80 -8.74 0.33
C GLY A 102 18.80 -7.83 1.57
N LEU A 103 19.59 -8.16 2.59
CA LEU A 103 19.75 -7.32 3.78
C LEU A 103 20.47 -6.01 3.42
N GLU A 104 21.57 -6.07 2.67
CA GLU A 104 22.24 -4.86 2.14
C GLU A 104 21.26 -3.99 1.34
N ALA A 105 20.52 -4.60 0.41
CA ALA A 105 19.56 -3.88 -0.43
C ALA A 105 18.45 -3.23 0.40
N LEU A 106 17.99 -3.90 1.47
CA LEU A 106 17.01 -3.36 2.40
C LEU A 106 17.57 -2.13 3.13
N LEU A 107 18.77 -2.22 3.71
CA LEU A 107 19.39 -1.11 4.43
C LEU A 107 19.61 0.10 3.52
N ARG A 108 20.12 -0.14 2.31
CA ARG A 108 20.34 0.90 1.30
C ARG A 108 19.03 1.57 0.86
N THR A 109 18.00 0.79 0.57
CA THR A 109 16.69 1.32 0.13
C THR A 109 15.98 2.03 1.27
N TYR A 110 16.07 1.51 2.49
CA TYR A 110 15.58 2.19 3.69
C TYR A 110 16.23 3.57 3.86
N GLY A 111 17.57 3.67 3.77
CA GLY A 111 18.29 4.93 3.89
C GLY A 111 17.86 5.97 2.85
N ASN A 112 17.68 5.54 1.60
CA ASN A 112 17.19 6.41 0.52
C ASN A 112 15.77 6.92 0.81
N ASN A 113 14.87 6.03 1.24
CA ASN A 113 13.48 6.39 1.56
C ASN A 113 13.41 7.29 2.80
N PHE A 114 14.28 7.07 3.79
CA PHE A 114 14.34 7.89 5.00
C PHE A 114 14.79 9.32 4.66
N HIS A 115 15.86 9.44 3.86
CA HIS A 115 16.32 10.74 3.37
C HIS A 115 15.24 11.46 2.53
N ALA A 116 14.48 10.71 1.72
CA ALA A 116 13.35 11.24 0.94
C ALA A 116 12.09 11.51 1.77
N ARG A 117 12.11 11.29 3.09
CA ARG A 117 10.97 11.42 4.02
C ARG A 117 9.77 10.54 3.63
N GLN A 118 10.03 9.39 3.01
CA GLN A 118 9.02 8.41 2.61
C GLN A 118 8.86 7.28 3.63
N ILE A 119 9.75 7.17 4.61
CA ILE A 119 9.67 6.20 5.70
C ILE A 119 10.21 6.84 6.98
N SER A 120 9.63 6.47 8.13
CA SER A 120 10.06 7.02 9.43
C SER A 120 11.17 6.19 10.07
N ALA A 121 11.97 6.82 10.94
CA ALA A 121 12.99 6.12 11.74
C ALA A 121 12.39 5.00 12.59
N SER A 122 11.21 5.24 13.16
CA SER A 122 10.49 4.25 14.00
C SER A 122 10.15 2.95 13.29
N GLN A 123 10.06 2.97 11.96
CA GLN A 123 9.81 1.78 11.15
C GLN A 123 11.08 0.93 10.92
N PHE A 124 12.29 1.44 11.24
CA PHE A 124 13.52 0.70 10.99
C PHE A 124 13.58 -0.68 11.67
N PRO A 125 13.30 -0.80 12.99
CA PRO A 125 13.27 -2.11 13.64
C PRO A 125 12.20 -3.03 13.02
N VAL A 126 11.05 -2.46 12.68
CA VAL A 126 9.94 -3.19 12.04
C VAL A 126 10.34 -3.74 10.68
N CYS A 127 11.13 -3.00 9.89
CA CYS A 127 11.66 -3.48 8.61
C CYS A 127 12.57 -4.69 8.78
N LEU A 128 13.44 -4.68 9.80
CA LEU A 128 14.33 -5.82 10.09
C LEU A 128 13.55 -7.05 10.55
N ASP A 129 12.55 -6.86 11.43
CA ASP A 129 11.69 -7.95 11.89
C ASP A 129 10.83 -8.53 10.76
N ALA A 130 10.31 -7.67 9.88
CA ALA A 130 9.56 -8.08 8.71
C ALA A 130 10.44 -8.86 7.72
N TYR A 131 11.71 -8.46 7.55
CA TYR A 131 12.68 -9.16 6.71
C TYR A 131 13.03 -10.54 7.27
N GLU A 132 13.30 -10.65 8.57
CA GLU A 132 13.52 -11.94 9.23
C GLU A 132 12.30 -12.86 9.07
N ALA A 133 11.09 -12.34 9.28
CA ALA A 133 9.87 -13.11 9.10
C ALA A 133 9.71 -13.58 7.64
N ALA A 134 10.06 -12.72 6.67
CA ALA A 134 10.01 -13.06 5.25
C ALA A 134 11.03 -14.15 4.88
N ILE A 135 12.23 -14.14 5.45
CA ILE A 135 13.21 -15.22 5.30
C ILE A 135 12.62 -16.55 5.76
N LYS A 136 11.99 -16.58 6.96
CA LYS A 136 11.41 -17.80 7.53
C LYS A 136 10.26 -18.37 6.68
N LEU A 137 9.40 -17.51 6.13
CA LEU A 137 8.33 -17.96 5.23
C LEU A 137 8.91 -18.46 3.90
N ASN A 138 9.85 -17.71 3.33
CA ASN A 138 10.44 -18.04 2.04
C ASN A 138 11.24 -19.35 2.09
N ASP A 139 11.93 -19.63 3.19
CA ASP A 139 12.63 -20.89 3.41
C ASP A 139 11.68 -22.10 3.43
N LYS A 140 10.49 -21.94 4.02
CA LYS A 140 9.42 -22.95 4.01
C LYS A 140 8.69 -23.06 2.67
N GLY A 141 9.02 -22.21 1.69
CA GLY A 141 8.28 -22.11 0.42
C GLY A 141 6.90 -21.45 0.57
N GLU A 142 6.62 -20.85 1.72
CA GLU A 142 5.36 -20.17 2.02
C GLU A 142 5.33 -18.77 1.41
N SER A 143 4.11 -18.30 1.16
CA SER A 143 3.85 -16.96 0.62
C SER A 143 4.23 -15.87 1.63
N ILE A 144 4.92 -14.81 1.18
CA ILE A 144 5.15 -13.62 2.02
C ILE A 144 3.94 -12.68 2.11
N LEU A 145 2.86 -12.93 1.35
CA LEU A 145 1.66 -12.09 1.32
C LEU A 145 1.11 -11.72 2.71
N PRO A 146 1.01 -12.64 3.70
CA PRO A 146 0.50 -12.29 5.02
C PRO A 146 1.30 -11.19 5.74
N LEU A 147 2.61 -11.09 5.46
CA LEU A 147 3.43 -10.00 5.99
C LEU A 147 3.10 -8.68 5.30
N ILE A 148 2.85 -8.72 3.99
CA ILE A 148 2.50 -7.55 3.20
C ILE A 148 1.11 -7.04 3.58
N GLU A 149 0.17 -7.92 3.95
CA GLU A 149 -1.14 -7.56 4.49
C GLU A 149 -1.01 -6.93 5.89
N LYS A 150 -0.17 -7.51 6.76
CA LYS A 150 0.03 -7.05 8.14
C LYS A 150 0.73 -5.70 8.26
N TYR A 151 1.80 -5.48 7.50
CA TYR A 151 2.66 -4.30 7.70
C TYR A 151 2.22 -3.07 6.89
N PRO A 152 2.62 -1.85 7.29
CA PRO A 152 2.40 -0.64 6.51
C PRO A 152 2.99 -0.71 5.10
N TYR A 153 2.48 0.12 4.20
CA TYR A 153 2.87 0.13 2.79
C TYR A 153 4.38 0.27 2.60
N GLU A 154 5.03 1.15 3.36
CA GLU A 154 6.47 1.43 3.23
C GLU A 154 7.32 0.19 3.55
N VAL A 155 6.93 -0.54 4.61
CA VAL A 155 7.61 -1.76 5.04
C VAL A 155 7.35 -2.88 4.05
N GLY A 156 6.10 -3.07 3.62
CA GLY A 156 5.75 -4.09 2.65
C GLY A 156 6.46 -3.88 1.30
N ARG A 157 6.57 -2.63 0.84
CA ARG A 157 7.29 -2.27 -0.37
C ARG A 157 8.76 -2.66 -0.31
N LEU A 158 9.44 -2.41 0.81
CA LEU A 158 10.83 -2.83 1.00
C LEU A 158 11.03 -4.35 0.89
N LEU A 159 10.03 -5.15 1.27
CA LEU A 159 10.07 -6.60 1.13
C LEU A 159 9.80 -7.05 -0.31
N VAL A 160 8.76 -6.50 -0.95
CA VAL A 160 8.37 -6.90 -2.30
C VAL A 160 9.40 -6.51 -3.35
N ASP A 161 10.03 -5.34 -3.19
CA ASP A 161 11.09 -4.89 -4.10
C ASP A 161 12.45 -5.53 -3.77
N ASN A 162 12.53 -6.40 -2.74
CA ASN A 162 13.77 -7.04 -2.33
C ASN A 162 14.15 -8.23 -3.22
N LEU A 163 15.38 -8.22 -3.72
CA LEU A 163 15.93 -9.28 -4.57
C LEU A 163 15.87 -10.68 -3.93
N ALA A 164 15.88 -10.78 -2.60
CA ALA A 164 15.84 -12.05 -1.89
C ALA A 164 14.52 -12.81 -2.08
N PHE A 165 13.43 -12.10 -2.41
CA PHE A 165 12.08 -12.67 -2.47
C PHE A 165 11.47 -12.66 -3.87
N GLU A 166 12.25 -12.32 -4.92
CA GLU A 166 11.78 -12.28 -6.32
C GLU A 166 11.13 -13.59 -6.78
N ARG A 167 11.57 -14.73 -6.22
CA ARG A 167 11.08 -16.06 -6.56
C ARG A 167 10.09 -16.65 -5.53
N ASN A 168 9.67 -15.86 -4.55
CA ASN A 168 8.71 -16.32 -3.56
C ASN A 168 7.35 -16.64 -4.22
N SER A 169 6.69 -17.71 -3.78
CA SER A 169 5.40 -18.18 -4.32
C SER A 169 4.30 -17.11 -4.25
N GLY A 170 4.36 -16.24 -3.23
CA GLY A 170 3.41 -15.16 -2.99
C GLY A 170 3.71 -13.83 -3.67
N ILE A 171 4.83 -13.69 -4.38
CA ILE A 171 5.35 -12.37 -4.76
C ILE A 171 4.40 -11.57 -5.67
N ARG A 172 3.71 -12.23 -6.61
CA ARG A 172 2.75 -11.56 -7.52
C ARG A 172 1.51 -11.06 -6.79
N ALA A 173 0.99 -11.87 -5.87
CA ALA A 173 -0.15 -11.48 -5.04
C ALA A 173 0.25 -10.33 -4.10
N ALA A 174 1.44 -10.41 -3.50
CA ALA A 174 2.02 -9.35 -2.68
C ALA A 174 2.19 -8.02 -3.45
N GLN A 175 2.70 -8.07 -4.69
CA GLN A 175 2.78 -6.89 -5.57
C GLN A 175 1.40 -6.29 -5.83
N SER A 176 0.40 -7.12 -6.15
CA SER A 176 -0.96 -6.65 -6.36
C SER A 176 -1.53 -6.00 -5.10
N HIS A 177 -1.33 -6.62 -3.94
CA HIS A 177 -1.78 -6.08 -2.66
C HIS A 177 -1.12 -4.74 -2.30
N LEU A 178 0.18 -4.56 -2.61
CA LEU A 178 0.83 -3.26 -2.42
C LEU A 178 0.26 -2.17 -3.31
N VAL A 179 -0.10 -2.49 -4.55
CA VAL A 179 -0.75 -1.53 -5.44
C VAL A 179 -2.08 -1.07 -4.84
N PHE A 180 -2.86 -2.00 -4.28
CA PHE A 180 -4.09 -1.66 -3.56
C PHE A 180 -3.85 -0.73 -2.39
N LYS A 181 -2.94 -1.09 -1.48
CA LYS A 181 -2.58 -0.23 -0.34
C LYS A 181 -2.16 1.17 -0.79
N ASN A 182 -1.39 1.28 -1.86
CA ASN A 182 -0.98 2.56 -2.40
C ASN A 182 -2.17 3.40 -2.93
N ILE A 183 -3.11 2.76 -3.61
CA ILE A 183 -4.35 3.42 -4.08
C ILE A 183 -5.24 3.84 -2.91
N GLU A 184 -5.32 3.04 -1.85
CA GLU A 184 -6.07 3.39 -0.63
C GLU A 184 -5.47 4.60 0.08
N LEU A 185 -4.14 4.69 0.14
CA LEU A 185 -3.42 5.83 0.72
C LEU A 185 -3.52 7.10 -0.14
N HIS A 186 -3.60 6.94 -1.46
CA HIS A 186 -3.61 8.04 -2.43
C HIS A 186 -4.74 7.88 -3.47
N PRO A 187 -6.01 7.97 -3.05
CA PRO A 187 -7.15 7.73 -3.92
C PRO A 187 -7.26 8.75 -5.05
N ASP A 188 -6.70 9.95 -4.87
CA ASP A 188 -6.58 11.01 -5.86
C ASP A 188 -5.61 10.66 -7.00
N ARG A 189 -4.70 9.69 -6.79
CA ARG A 189 -3.70 9.26 -7.79
C ARG A 189 -3.94 7.85 -8.31
N ALA A 190 -5.14 7.30 -8.09
CA ALA A 190 -5.46 5.91 -8.39
C ALA A 190 -5.08 5.50 -9.83
N PHE A 191 -5.45 6.30 -10.84
CA PHE A 191 -5.15 5.98 -12.24
C PHE A 191 -3.67 6.14 -12.60
N LEU A 192 -2.95 7.06 -11.95
CA LEU A 192 -1.50 7.18 -12.12
C LEU A 192 -0.80 5.94 -11.55
N ILE A 193 -1.18 5.52 -10.34
CA ILE A 193 -0.65 4.32 -9.69
C ILE A 193 -0.95 3.06 -10.53
N LEU A 194 -2.18 2.95 -11.06
CA LEU A 194 -2.57 1.86 -11.96
C LEU A 194 -1.74 1.86 -13.24
N LYS A 195 -1.47 3.03 -13.83
CA LYS A 195 -0.65 3.14 -15.04
C LYS A 195 0.77 2.63 -14.76
N ASP A 196 1.38 3.09 -13.67
CA ASP A 196 2.77 2.77 -13.32
C ASP A 196 2.94 1.30 -12.89
N ASN A 197 1.85 0.62 -12.53
CA ASN A 197 1.85 -0.79 -12.11
C ASN A 197 1.00 -1.70 -12.99
N PHE A 198 0.66 -1.27 -14.21
CA PHE A 198 -0.29 -1.97 -15.08
C PHE A 198 0.09 -3.44 -15.33
N GLY A 199 1.38 -3.71 -15.54
CA GLY A 199 1.90 -5.06 -15.79
C GLY A 199 2.07 -5.94 -14.55
N LYS A 200 1.85 -5.40 -13.34
CA LYS A 200 2.04 -6.12 -12.07
C LYS A 200 0.73 -6.68 -11.50
N LEU A 201 -0.40 -6.27 -12.05
CA LEU A 201 -1.72 -6.69 -11.61
C LEU A 201 -2.24 -7.85 -12.45
N ASP A 202 -2.87 -8.82 -11.80
CA ASP A 202 -3.72 -9.79 -12.50
C ASP A 202 -4.84 -9.06 -13.26
N PRO A 203 -5.17 -9.45 -14.51
CA PRO A 203 -6.18 -8.75 -15.32
C PRO A 203 -7.56 -8.65 -14.66
N VAL A 204 -8.04 -9.69 -13.97
CA VAL A 204 -9.38 -9.70 -13.34
C VAL A 204 -9.41 -8.72 -12.17
N VAL A 205 -8.34 -8.76 -11.38
CA VAL A 205 -8.13 -7.85 -10.25
C VAL A 205 -8.05 -6.42 -10.75
N ARG A 206 -7.22 -6.17 -11.76
CA ARG A 206 -7.03 -4.86 -12.40
C ARG A 206 -8.34 -4.24 -12.87
N ASP A 207 -9.16 -4.99 -13.60
CA ASP A 207 -10.42 -4.47 -14.16
C ASP A 207 -11.40 -4.10 -13.04
N SER A 208 -11.42 -4.88 -11.95
CA SER A 208 -12.19 -4.54 -10.74
C SER A 208 -11.69 -3.26 -10.08
N VAL A 209 -10.35 -3.07 -9.97
CA VAL A 209 -9.77 -1.83 -9.42
C VAL A 209 -10.10 -0.63 -10.28
N ILE A 210 -9.93 -0.76 -11.61
CA ILE A 210 -10.25 0.30 -12.56
C ILE A 210 -11.70 0.72 -12.42
N THR A 211 -12.62 -0.25 -12.28
CA THR A 211 -14.04 0.01 -12.11
C THR A 211 -14.28 0.85 -10.85
N VAL A 212 -13.80 0.38 -9.69
CA VAL A 212 -13.96 1.11 -8.41
C VAL A 212 -13.30 2.50 -8.46
N ALA A 213 -12.10 2.60 -9.05
CA ALA A 213 -11.39 3.87 -9.20
C ALA A 213 -12.14 4.83 -10.12
N ALA A 214 -12.78 4.34 -11.18
CA ALA A 214 -13.60 5.16 -12.07
C ALA A 214 -14.78 5.76 -11.33
N TYR A 215 -15.52 4.97 -10.52
CA TYR A 215 -16.68 5.50 -9.78
C TYR A 215 -16.28 6.60 -8.79
N LYS A 216 -15.07 6.50 -8.22
CA LYS A 216 -14.52 7.52 -7.32
C LYS A 216 -14.00 8.75 -8.07
N ASN A 217 -13.36 8.55 -9.23
CA ASN A 217 -12.70 9.60 -10.01
C ASN A 217 -13.10 9.53 -11.50
N PRO A 218 -14.33 9.91 -11.88
CA PRO A 218 -14.84 9.74 -13.24
C PRO A 218 -14.02 10.50 -14.29
N ARG A 219 -13.57 11.70 -13.95
CA ARG A 219 -12.76 12.55 -14.83
C ARG A 219 -11.40 11.92 -15.14
N GLN A 220 -10.73 11.35 -14.14
CA GLN A 220 -9.47 10.63 -14.40
C GLN A 220 -9.72 9.40 -15.27
N ALA A 221 -10.78 8.64 -15.00
CA ALA A 221 -11.10 7.48 -15.82
C ALA A 221 -11.31 7.87 -17.30
N TYR A 222 -11.99 8.98 -17.57
CA TYR A 222 -12.13 9.54 -18.90
C TYR A 222 -10.78 9.94 -19.51
N ASP A 223 -9.96 10.71 -18.79
CA ASP A 223 -8.67 11.22 -19.31
C ASP A 223 -7.76 10.05 -19.71
N TYR A 224 -7.72 9.01 -18.87
CA TYR A 224 -6.95 7.79 -19.14
C TYR A 224 -7.60 6.90 -20.21
N ALA A 225 -8.93 6.84 -20.31
CA ALA A 225 -9.62 6.10 -21.38
C ALA A 225 -9.44 6.74 -22.76
N ALA A 226 -9.28 8.06 -22.81
CA ALA A 226 -9.02 8.81 -24.04
C ALA A 226 -7.60 8.55 -24.57
N ALA A 227 -6.65 8.25 -23.68
CA ALA A 227 -5.26 7.99 -24.04
C ALA A 227 -5.08 6.73 -24.88
N ASP A 228 -4.12 6.76 -25.79
CA ASP A 228 -3.77 5.63 -26.65
C ASP A 228 -2.64 4.80 -26.03
N ASN A 229 -2.95 4.12 -24.92
CA ASN A 229 -2.00 3.28 -24.20
C ASN A 229 -2.68 2.05 -23.59
N SER A 230 -1.89 1.11 -23.04
CA SER A 230 -2.38 -0.16 -22.48
C SER A 230 -3.48 0.03 -21.42
N LEU A 231 -3.36 1.05 -20.56
CA LEU A 231 -4.37 1.35 -19.55
C LEU A 231 -5.65 1.89 -20.19
N GLY A 232 -5.56 2.81 -21.16
CA GLY A 232 -6.72 3.30 -21.90
C GLY A 232 -7.44 2.19 -22.67
N PHE A 233 -6.71 1.25 -23.27
CA PHE A 233 -7.32 0.05 -23.87
C PHE A 233 -8.03 -0.82 -22.83
N ALA A 234 -7.42 -1.05 -21.66
CA ALA A 234 -8.04 -1.83 -20.59
C ALA A 234 -9.33 -1.18 -20.07
N ILE A 235 -9.31 0.13 -19.80
CA ILE A 235 -10.51 0.87 -19.34
C ILE A 235 -11.65 0.70 -20.35
N ARG A 236 -11.35 0.86 -21.65
CA ARG A 236 -12.36 0.74 -22.72
C ARG A 236 -12.90 -0.68 -22.91
N ALA A 237 -12.16 -1.71 -22.49
CA ALA A 237 -12.56 -3.10 -22.60
C ALA A 237 -13.49 -3.56 -21.45
N ILE A 238 -13.59 -2.80 -20.36
CA ILE A 238 -14.41 -3.14 -19.20
C ILE A 238 -15.89 -3.10 -19.55
N LYS A 239 -16.64 -4.12 -19.08
CA LYS A 239 -18.07 -4.30 -19.36
C LYS A 239 -19.01 -3.62 -18.36
N ASP A 240 -18.46 -2.98 -17.33
CA ASP A 240 -19.25 -2.20 -16.39
C ASP A 240 -19.99 -1.06 -17.11
N PRO A 241 -21.32 -0.91 -16.91
CA PRO A 241 -22.11 0.10 -17.63
C PRO A 241 -21.56 1.52 -17.48
N PHE A 242 -21.13 1.89 -16.28
CA PHE A 242 -20.60 3.23 -16.04
C PHE A 242 -19.28 3.47 -16.76
N VAL A 243 -18.34 2.53 -16.63
CA VAL A 243 -17.05 2.61 -17.34
C VAL A 243 -17.25 2.63 -18.86
N GLN A 244 -18.26 1.93 -19.38
CA GLN A 244 -18.61 1.99 -20.81
C GLN A 244 -19.12 3.38 -21.24
N HIS A 245 -19.92 4.06 -20.42
CA HIS A 245 -20.35 5.44 -20.73
C HIS A 245 -19.15 6.39 -20.76
N ILE A 246 -18.26 6.30 -19.76
CA ILE A 246 -17.00 7.06 -19.75
C ILE A 246 -16.17 6.77 -20.99
N SER A 247 -16.03 5.51 -21.35
CA SER A 247 -15.24 5.09 -22.52
C SER A 247 -15.81 5.60 -23.83
N LYS A 248 -17.15 5.62 -23.98
CA LYS A 248 -17.83 6.22 -25.13
C LYS A 248 -17.59 7.72 -25.19
N MET A 249 -17.72 8.43 -24.06
CA MET A 249 -17.43 9.85 -23.97
C MET A 249 -15.97 10.15 -24.36
N ALA A 250 -15.02 9.37 -23.84
CA ALA A 250 -13.59 9.54 -24.09
C ALA A 250 -13.18 9.32 -25.56
N LYS A 251 -13.97 8.54 -26.32
CA LYS A 251 -13.77 8.35 -27.76
C LYS A 251 -14.45 9.41 -28.62
N SER A 252 -15.32 10.24 -28.04
CA SER A 252 -16.01 11.30 -28.75
C SER A 252 -15.13 12.54 -28.89
N THR A 253 -15.14 13.16 -30.06
CA THR A 253 -14.44 14.44 -30.32
C THR A 253 -14.94 15.59 -29.44
N SER A 254 -16.18 15.48 -28.95
CA SER A 254 -16.84 16.43 -28.07
C SER A 254 -17.04 15.87 -26.65
N GLY A 255 -16.22 14.90 -26.25
CA GLY A 255 -16.31 14.18 -24.96
C GLY A 255 -16.50 15.05 -23.72
N GLN A 256 -15.87 16.23 -23.72
CA GLN A 256 -15.97 17.20 -22.63
C GLN A 256 -17.38 17.78 -22.44
N LEU A 257 -18.18 17.86 -23.51
CA LEU A 257 -19.54 18.39 -23.46
C LEU A 257 -20.52 17.45 -22.76
N TYR A 258 -20.20 16.17 -22.57
CA TYR A 258 -21.11 15.25 -21.86
C TYR A 258 -20.92 15.26 -20.34
N PHE A 259 -19.75 15.70 -19.85
CA PHE A 259 -19.43 15.70 -18.41
C PHE A 259 -20.43 16.44 -17.51
N PRO A 260 -20.93 17.63 -17.88
CA PRO A 260 -21.95 18.32 -17.09
C PRO A 260 -23.18 17.45 -16.80
N PHE A 261 -23.49 16.54 -17.71
CA PHE A 261 -24.64 15.64 -17.66
C PHE A 261 -24.31 14.26 -17.08
N LEU A 262 -23.07 14.03 -16.64
CA LEU A 262 -22.60 12.71 -16.26
C LEU A 262 -23.54 12.06 -15.24
N HIS A 263 -23.86 12.74 -14.14
CA HIS A 263 -24.76 12.18 -13.11
C HIS A 263 -26.15 11.82 -13.66
N ASN A 264 -26.72 12.59 -14.58
CA ASN A 264 -27.99 12.23 -15.24
C ASN A 264 -27.84 11.03 -16.19
N ILE A 265 -26.71 10.94 -16.91
CA ILE A 265 -26.38 9.78 -17.76
C ILE A 265 -26.30 8.51 -16.91
N LEU A 266 -25.70 8.58 -15.71
CA LEU A 266 -25.59 7.43 -14.82
C LEU A 266 -26.91 6.94 -14.27
N ASN A 267 -27.81 7.89 -14.00
CA ASN A 267 -29.13 7.60 -13.48
C ASN A 267 -30.15 7.28 -14.59
N ASN A 268 -29.69 7.07 -15.83
CA ASN A 268 -30.52 6.85 -17.02
C ASN A 268 -31.60 7.93 -17.23
N LYS A 269 -31.39 9.14 -16.70
CA LYS A 269 -32.31 10.29 -16.89
C LYS A 269 -32.07 11.01 -18.22
N GLN A 270 -30.89 10.80 -18.81
CA GLN A 270 -30.47 11.43 -20.05
C GLN A 270 -29.48 10.54 -20.79
N SER A 271 -29.55 10.49 -22.11
CA SER A 271 -28.62 9.70 -22.93
C SER A 271 -27.59 10.59 -23.65
N ILE A 272 -26.47 9.99 -24.06
CA ILE A 272 -25.47 10.67 -24.89
C ILE A 272 -26.09 11.12 -26.22
N ALA A 273 -26.99 10.31 -26.80
CA ALA A 273 -27.68 10.63 -28.06
C ALA A 273 -28.56 11.89 -27.94
N GLU A 274 -29.30 12.03 -26.84
CA GLU A 274 -30.11 13.24 -26.59
C GLU A 274 -29.23 14.50 -26.45
N ILE A 275 -28.03 14.37 -25.88
CA ILE A 275 -27.08 15.49 -25.79
C ILE A 275 -26.51 15.81 -27.18
N ASP A 276 -26.24 14.80 -28.01
CA ASP A 276 -25.72 14.96 -29.36
C ASP A 276 -26.65 15.79 -30.27
N GLU A 277 -27.97 15.71 -30.07
CA GLU A 277 -28.95 16.49 -30.81
C GLU A 277 -28.88 17.99 -30.54
N VAL A 278 -28.44 18.38 -29.34
CA VAL A 278 -28.45 19.77 -28.89
C VAL A 278 -27.07 20.39 -28.73
N LYS A 279 -26.00 19.59 -28.62
CA LYS A 279 -24.64 20.08 -28.31
C LYS A 279 -24.07 21.09 -29.31
N ASN A 280 -24.54 21.06 -30.56
CA ASN A 280 -24.09 21.96 -31.62
C ASN A 280 -24.90 23.27 -31.68
N ASP A 281 -26.01 23.38 -30.95
CA ASP A 281 -26.83 24.59 -30.82
C ASP A 281 -26.53 25.26 -29.47
N PRO A 282 -25.82 26.40 -29.44
CA PRO A 282 -25.40 27.05 -28.20
C PRO A 282 -26.56 27.35 -27.25
N VAL A 283 -27.71 27.79 -27.79
CA VAL A 283 -28.88 28.19 -26.99
C VAL A 283 -29.56 26.96 -26.40
N ARG A 284 -29.75 25.91 -27.21
CA ARG A 284 -30.37 24.66 -26.71
C ARG A 284 -29.46 23.97 -25.71
N TYR A 285 -28.17 23.93 -25.96
CA TYR A 285 -27.19 23.33 -25.05
C TYR A 285 -27.12 24.10 -23.72
N TYR A 286 -27.08 25.43 -23.75
CA TYR A 286 -27.09 26.24 -22.53
C TYR A 286 -28.38 26.03 -21.72
N LYS A 287 -29.56 25.99 -22.37
CA LYS A 287 -30.82 25.66 -21.70
C LYS A 287 -30.79 24.29 -21.03
N LEU A 288 -30.17 23.30 -21.68
CA LEU A 288 -30.02 21.96 -21.13
C LEU A 288 -29.09 21.95 -19.91
N LEU A 289 -27.99 22.71 -19.92
CA LEU A 289 -27.11 22.87 -18.76
C LEU A 289 -27.88 23.48 -17.57
N VAL A 290 -28.65 24.54 -17.80
CA VAL A 290 -29.45 25.20 -16.75
C VAL A 290 -30.48 24.24 -16.17
N LYS A 291 -31.20 23.49 -17.02
CA LYS A 291 -32.15 22.46 -16.56
C LYS A 291 -31.46 21.41 -15.69
N THR A 292 -30.31 20.91 -16.15
CA THR A 292 -29.51 19.92 -15.41
C THR A 292 -29.05 20.47 -14.07
N LYS A 293 -28.71 21.77 -14.01
CA LYS A 293 -28.32 22.43 -12.75
C LYS A 293 -29.46 22.46 -11.75
N MET A 294 -30.68 22.75 -12.20
CA MET A 294 -31.88 22.71 -11.34
C MET A 294 -32.11 21.29 -10.81
N ASP A 295 -32.03 20.28 -11.68
CA ASP A 295 -32.17 18.87 -11.30
C ASP A 295 -31.12 18.46 -10.26
N TYR A 296 -29.86 18.84 -10.48
CA TYR A 296 -28.76 18.53 -9.56
C TYR A 296 -28.92 19.22 -8.21
N VAL A 297 -29.39 20.47 -8.19
CA VAL A 297 -29.69 21.19 -6.95
C VAL A 297 -30.83 20.48 -6.21
N GLN A 298 -31.89 20.07 -6.91
CA GLN A 298 -33.01 19.35 -6.31
C GLN A 298 -32.59 17.99 -5.73
N ASN A 299 -31.78 17.21 -6.45
CA ASN A 299 -31.24 15.94 -5.96
C ASN A 299 -30.40 16.16 -4.69
N ARG A 300 -29.54 17.20 -4.67
CA ARG A 300 -28.75 17.56 -3.47
C ARG A 300 -29.62 17.96 -2.29
N LEU A 301 -30.70 18.70 -2.52
CA LEU A 301 -31.67 19.04 -1.47
C LEU A 301 -32.38 17.80 -0.91
N GLY A 302 -32.60 16.79 -1.76
CA GLY A 302 -33.08 15.46 -1.36
C GLY A 302 -32.04 14.58 -0.66
N GLY A 303 -30.82 15.07 -0.45
CA GLY A 303 -29.73 14.32 0.20
C GLY A 303 -28.92 13.41 -0.74
N GLU A 304 -29.17 13.43 -2.05
CA GLU A 304 -28.42 12.63 -3.02
C GLU A 304 -27.03 13.22 -3.29
N LYS A 305 -26.04 12.34 -3.43
CA LYS A 305 -24.69 12.72 -3.87
C LYS A 305 -24.68 12.91 -5.39
N VAL A 306 -24.60 14.16 -5.82
CA VAL A 306 -24.47 14.51 -7.23
C VAL A 306 -23.00 14.55 -7.66
N LEU A 307 -22.69 13.90 -8.77
CA LEU A 307 -21.35 13.90 -9.37
C LEU A 307 -21.20 15.06 -10.38
N GLU A 308 -19.98 15.57 -10.54
CA GLU A 308 -19.61 16.55 -11.58
C GLU A 308 -20.42 17.87 -11.57
N ILE A 309 -20.97 18.28 -10.43
CA ILE A 309 -21.67 19.58 -10.31
C ILE A 309 -20.74 20.77 -10.55
N GLU A 310 -19.44 20.62 -10.25
CA GLU A 310 -18.41 21.63 -10.50
C GLU A 310 -18.12 21.78 -11.99
N ALA A 311 -18.02 20.66 -12.72
CA ALA A 311 -17.86 20.68 -14.17
C ALA A 311 -19.07 21.34 -14.86
N LEU A 312 -20.28 21.09 -14.36
CA LEU A 312 -21.49 21.76 -14.82
C LEU A 312 -21.43 23.28 -14.60
N ASN A 313 -20.99 23.74 -13.43
CA ASN A 313 -20.85 25.18 -13.15
C ASN A 313 -19.82 25.83 -14.08
N ALA A 314 -18.64 25.23 -14.23
CA ALA A 314 -17.60 25.76 -15.09
C ALA A 314 -18.07 25.85 -16.56
N MET A 315 -18.82 24.85 -17.02
CA MET A 315 -19.38 24.85 -18.37
C MET A 315 -20.46 25.94 -18.54
N LEU A 316 -21.33 26.13 -17.55
CA LEU A 316 -22.31 27.22 -17.55
C LEU A 316 -21.64 28.59 -17.65
N GLU A 317 -20.60 28.83 -16.85
CA GLU A 317 -19.83 30.08 -16.89
C GLU A 317 -19.19 30.30 -18.26
N THR A 318 -18.56 29.27 -18.81
CA THR A 318 -17.91 29.34 -20.12
C THR A 318 -18.92 29.65 -21.23
N LYS A 319 -20.05 28.93 -21.24
CA LYS A 319 -21.09 29.06 -22.27
C LYS A 319 -21.97 30.29 -22.13
N ALA A 320 -21.97 30.95 -20.97
CA ALA A 320 -22.67 32.23 -20.79
C ALA A 320 -21.91 33.42 -21.40
N LEU A 321 -20.60 33.27 -21.65
CA LEU A 321 -19.74 34.30 -22.22
C LEU A 321 -19.60 34.21 -23.75
N GLU A 322 -20.01 33.08 -24.34
CA GLU A 322 -20.06 32.84 -25.80
C GLU A 322 -21.33 33.41 -26.43
#